data_AF-A0A0J1BWG6-F1
#
_entry.id   AF-A0A0J1BWG6-F1
#
_cell.length_a   1.000
_cell.length_b   1.000
_cell.length_c   1.000
_cell.angle_alpha   90.00
_cell.angle_beta   90.00
_cell.angle_gamma   90.00
#
_symmetry.space_group_name_H-M   'P 1'
#
loop_
_entity.id
_entity.type
_entity.pdbx_description
1 polymer ?
#
loop_
_entity_poly.entity_id
_entity_poly.type
_entity_poly.pdbx_seq_one_letter_code
_entity_poly.pdbx_strand_id
1 'polypeptide(L)'
;METYTIDTLNQRIRLLENRQDREWCAIKEEIDEIRDNLKPLNLIRNTVEEINETVGFKSNLAQSAVSIAIGYLAKKFVVGKSDSKIKNIFGTLLQFAVTNIVSKPHESSKE
;
A
#
# COMPACT_ATOMS: atom_id res chain seq x y z
N MET A 1 1.70 49.27 -12.34
CA MET A 1 2.40 48.49 -11.30
C MET A 1 1.48 48.49 -10.09
N GLU A 2 0.84 47.36 -9.74
CA GLU A 2 0.04 47.28 -8.52
C GLU A 2 0.96 47.61 -7.34
N THR A 3 0.67 48.68 -6.61
CA THR A 3 1.41 49.04 -5.40
C THR A 3 0.96 48.12 -4.29
N TYR A 4 1.79 47.13 -3.97
CA TYR A 4 1.55 46.21 -2.86
C TYR A 4 1.67 46.96 -1.53
N THR A 5 0.55 47.12 -0.82
CA THR A 5 0.55 47.59 0.57
C THR A 5 0.73 46.40 1.51
N ILE A 6 1.26 46.66 2.71
CA ILE A 6 1.44 45.62 3.75
C ILE A 6 0.13 44.87 4.03
N ASP A 7 -1.02 45.57 3.99
CA ASP A 7 -2.34 44.95 4.13
C ASP A 7 -2.66 43.94 3.02
N THR A 8 -2.38 44.29 1.75
CA THR A 8 -2.61 43.36 0.63
C THR A 8 -1.72 42.12 0.71
N LEU A 9 -0.49 42.27 1.21
CA LEU A 9 0.42 41.14 1.41
C LEU A 9 -0.09 40.22 2.52
N ASN A 10 -0.49 40.77 3.66
CA ASN A 10 -1.05 40.02 4.78
C ASN A 10 -2.33 39.27 4.40
N GLN A 11 -3.21 39.89 3.60
CA GLN A 11 -4.40 39.24 3.07
C GLN A 11 -4.06 38.08 2.14
N ARG A 12 -3.07 38.24 1.26
CA ARG A 12 -2.60 37.16 0.38
C ARG A 12 -1.96 36.02 1.15
N ILE A 13 -1.15 36.32 2.17
CA ILE A 13 -0.55 35.31 3.06
C ILE A 13 -1.64 34.49 3.73
N ARG A 14 -2.63 35.13 4.37
CA ARG A 14 -3.75 34.42 5.00
C ARG A 14 -4.55 33.57 4.02
N LEU A 15 -4.74 34.06 2.79
CA LEU A 15 -5.43 33.30 1.74
C LEU A 15 -4.63 32.05 1.36
N LEU A 16 -3.31 32.17 1.23
CA LEU A 16 -2.41 31.06 0.92
C LEU A 16 -2.33 30.04 2.06
N GLU A 17 -2.27 30.48 3.32
CA GLU A 17 -2.29 29.59 4.50
C GLU A 17 -3.60 28.79 4.54
N ASN A 18 -4.75 29.46 4.43
CA ASN A 18 -6.05 28.79 4.36
C ASN A 18 -6.18 27.84 3.16
N ARG A 19 -5.47 28.10 2.06
CA ARG A 19 -5.44 27.21 0.91
C ARG A 19 -4.56 26.00 1.20
N GLN A 20 -3.37 26.21 1.76
CA GLN A 20 -2.43 25.15 2.12
C GLN A 20 -3.06 24.18 3.12
N ASP A 21 -3.76 24.67 4.14
CA ASP A 21 -4.43 23.81 5.13
C ASP A 21 -5.50 22.93 4.49
N ARG A 22 -6.28 23.49 3.56
CA ARG A 22 -7.30 22.72 2.81
C ARG A 22 -6.67 21.67 1.91
N GLU A 23 -5.62 22.04 1.18
CA GLU A 23 -4.89 21.11 0.31
C GLU A 23 -4.23 20.00 1.13
N TRP A 24 -3.72 20.31 2.33
CA TRP A 24 -3.13 19.32 3.23
C TRP A 24 -4.14 18.32 3.76
N CYS A 25 -5.34 18.78 4.14
CA CYS A 25 -6.44 17.89 4.52
C CYS A 25 -6.81 16.94 3.37
N ALA A 26 -6.95 17.46 2.15
CA ALA A 26 -7.27 16.63 0.97
C ALA A 26 -6.19 15.59 0.70
N ILE A 27 -4.91 15.96 0.76
CA ILE A 27 -3.79 15.02 0.59
C ILE A 27 -3.83 13.90 1.63
N LYS A 28 -4.16 14.22 2.90
CA LYS A 28 -4.26 13.19 3.94
C LYS A 28 -5.38 12.20 3.66
N GLU A 29 -6.53 12.68 3.23
CA GLU A 29 -7.69 11.85 2.88
C GLU A 29 -7.35 10.90 1.72
N GLU A 30 -6.74 11.42 0.66
CA GLU A 30 -6.24 10.64 -0.49
C GLU A 30 -5.19 9.60 -0.06
N ILE A 31 -4.27 9.96 0.84
CA ILE A 31 -3.28 9.02 1.37
C ILE A 31 -3.94 7.92 2.20
N ASP A 32 -4.96 8.23 2.98
CA ASP A 32 -5.69 7.23 3.76
C ASP A 32 -6.48 6.29 2.86
N GLU A 33 -7.10 6.80 1.80
CA GLU A 33 -7.74 5.97 0.78
C GLU A 33 -6.73 5.09 0.02
N ILE A 34 -5.60 5.66 -0.43
CA ILE A 34 -4.53 4.91 -1.08
C ILE A 34 -3.99 3.84 -0.13
N ARG A 35 -3.75 4.17 1.13
CA ARG A 35 -3.29 3.23 2.16
C ARG A 35 -4.28 2.08 2.30
N ASP A 36 -5.57 2.39 2.36
CA ASP A 36 -6.61 1.38 2.47
C ASP A 36 -6.70 0.51 1.22
N ASN A 37 -6.62 1.08 0.03
CA ASN A 37 -6.61 0.34 -1.23
C ASN A 37 -5.34 -0.49 -1.44
N LEU A 38 -4.18 0.00 -0.97
CA LEU A 38 -2.89 -0.71 -1.00
C LEU A 38 -2.72 -1.73 0.14
N LYS A 39 -3.69 -1.83 1.07
CA LYS A 39 -3.67 -2.94 2.05
C LYS A 39 -3.59 -4.25 1.26
N PRO A 40 -2.65 -5.15 1.59
CA PRO A 40 -2.45 -6.39 0.83
C PRO A 40 -3.74 -7.19 0.63
N LEU A 41 -4.63 -7.18 1.63
CA LEU A 41 -5.94 -7.83 1.55
C LEU A 41 -6.85 -7.24 0.46
N ASN A 42 -6.90 -5.91 0.34
CA ASN A 42 -7.72 -5.23 -0.66
C ASN A 42 -7.13 -5.39 -2.06
N LEU A 43 -5.80 -5.36 -2.20
CA LEU A 43 -5.11 -5.68 -3.46
C LEU A 43 -5.41 -7.10 -3.94
N ILE A 44 -5.32 -8.10 -3.05
CA ILE A 44 -5.63 -9.50 -3.40
C ILE A 44 -7.10 -9.62 -3.77
N ARG A 45 -8.01 -9.03 -2.99
CA ARG A 45 -9.45 -9.09 -3.24
C ARG A 45 -9.82 -8.48 -4.61
N ASN A 46 -9.38 -7.26 -4.88
CA ASN A 46 -9.68 -6.56 -6.13
C ASN A 46 -9.09 -7.30 -7.33
N THR A 47 -7.87 -7.82 -7.20
CA THR A 47 -7.23 -8.63 -8.26
C THR A 47 -8.03 -9.93 -8.53
N VAL A 48 -8.52 -10.60 -7.49
CA VAL A 48 -9.32 -11.83 -7.65
C VAL A 48 -10.68 -11.54 -8.28
N GLU A 49 -11.35 -10.46 -7.85
CA GLU A 49 -12.62 -10.00 -8.41
C GLU A 49 -12.46 -9.63 -9.90
N GLU A 50 -11.44 -8.85 -10.25
CA GLU A 50 -11.15 -8.43 -11.63
C GLU A 50 -10.82 -9.61 -12.56
N ILE A 51 -10.03 -10.59 -12.09
CA ILE A 51 -9.73 -11.80 -12.87
C ILE A 51 -11.01 -12.64 -13.05
N ASN A 52 -11.88 -12.70 -12.04
CA ASN A 52 -13.13 -13.43 -12.14
C ASN A 52 -14.10 -12.81 -13.16
N GLU A 53 -14.19 -11.48 -13.20
CA GLU A 53 -14.99 -10.76 -14.18
C GLU A 53 -14.40 -10.86 -15.60
N THR A 54 -13.08 -10.78 -15.75
CA THR A 54 -12.40 -10.76 -17.05
C THR A 54 -12.27 -12.14 -17.70
N VAL A 55 -11.96 -13.18 -16.91
CA VAL A 55 -11.64 -14.52 -17.42
C VAL A 55 -12.82 -15.47 -17.31
N GLY A 56 -13.78 -15.20 -16.42
CA GLY A 56 -14.91 -16.08 -16.16
C GLY A 56 -14.43 -17.45 -15.65
N PHE A 57 -14.15 -17.57 -14.35
CA PHE A 57 -13.68 -18.81 -13.70
C PHE A 57 -14.67 -20.01 -13.73
N LYS A 58 -15.70 -19.97 -14.57
CA LYS A 58 -16.78 -20.97 -14.62
C LYS A 58 -16.31 -22.37 -15.08
N SER A 59 -15.12 -22.48 -15.67
CA SER A 59 -14.53 -23.76 -16.09
C SER A 59 -13.41 -24.20 -15.14
N ASN A 60 -13.55 -25.38 -14.53
CA ASN A 60 -12.54 -26.00 -13.66
C ASN A 60 -11.16 -26.11 -14.32
N LEU A 61 -11.09 -26.19 -15.65
CA LEU A 61 -9.84 -26.24 -16.41
C LEU A 61 -9.13 -24.87 -16.44
N ALA A 62 -9.88 -23.79 -16.64
CA ALA A 62 -9.32 -22.43 -16.63
C ALA A 62 -8.81 -22.06 -15.23
N GLN A 63 -9.57 -22.39 -14.20
CA GLN A 63 -9.15 -22.22 -12.81
C GLN A 63 -7.85 -23.01 -12.51
N SER A 64 -7.74 -24.24 -13.02
CA SER A 64 -6.55 -25.08 -12.84
C SER A 64 -5.33 -24.55 -13.61
N ALA A 65 -5.52 -24.06 -14.84
CA ALA A 65 -4.44 -23.48 -15.62
C ALA A 65 -3.91 -22.18 -14.98
N VAL A 66 -4.81 -21.33 -14.48
CA VAL A 66 -4.46 -20.10 -13.75
C VAL A 66 -3.73 -20.43 -12.45
N SER A 67 -4.21 -21.40 -11.66
CA SER A 67 -3.54 -21.78 -10.41
C SER A 67 -2.15 -22.38 -10.65
N ILE A 68 -1.97 -23.16 -11.72
CA ILE A 68 -0.65 -23.68 -12.13
C ILE A 68 0.27 -22.53 -12.55
N ALA A 69 -0.22 -21.59 -13.37
CA ALA A 69 0.56 -20.44 -13.81
C ALA A 69 0.99 -19.56 -12.62
N ILE A 70 0.06 -19.26 -11.72
CA ILE A 70 0.33 -18.52 -10.47
C ILE A 70 1.34 -19.30 -9.62
N GLY A 71 1.15 -20.60 -9.42
CA GLY A 71 2.06 -21.45 -8.65
C GLY A 71 3.48 -21.50 -9.23
N TYR A 72 3.59 -21.53 -10.57
CA TYR A 72 4.88 -21.50 -11.26
C TYR A 72 5.57 -20.14 -11.09
N LEU A 73 4.85 -19.03 -11.25
CA LEU A 73 5.38 -17.69 -11.01
C LEU A 73 5.80 -17.51 -9.54
N ALA A 74 4.94 -17.92 -8.59
CA ALA A 74 5.25 -17.89 -7.16
C ALA A 74 6.53 -18.67 -6.84
N LYS A 75 6.67 -19.90 -7.37
CA LYS A 75 7.90 -20.69 -7.24
C LYS A 75 9.12 -19.98 -7.85
N LYS A 76 8.96 -19.30 -8.99
CA LYS A 76 10.04 -18.54 -9.63
C LYS A 76 10.46 -17.32 -8.81
N PHE A 77 9.53 -16.62 -8.18
CA PHE A 77 9.83 -15.47 -7.30
C PHE A 77 10.46 -15.89 -5.97
N VAL A 78 9.90 -16.91 -5.30
CA VAL A 78 10.36 -17.36 -3.97
C VAL A 78 11.64 -18.20 -4.07
N VAL A 79 11.67 -19.17 -4.99
CA VAL A 79 12.74 -20.19 -5.06
C VAL A 79 13.72 -19.90 -6.20
N GLY A 80 13.27 -19.40 -7.35
CA GLY A 80 14.09 -19.18 -8.54
C GLY A 80 15.21 -18.13 -8.36
N LYS A 81 16.18 -18.10 -9.30
CA LYS A 81 17.19 -17.02 -9.43
C LYS A 81 16.53 -15.69 -9.83
N SER A 82 15.66 -15.15 -8.99
CA SER A 82 15.32 -13.73 -9.03
C SER A 82 16.52 -12.97 -8.48
N ASP A 83 16.88 -11.85 -9.12
CA ASP A 83 17.95 -10.95 -8.69
C ASP A 83 17.84 -10.72 -7.17
N SER A 84 18.92 -10.89 -6.42
CA SER A 84 18.88 -11.07 -4.95
C SER A 84 18.15 -9.96 -4.18
N LYS A 85 17.95 -8.80 -4.82
CA LYS A 85 17.23 -7.63 -4.30
C LYS A 85 15.81 -7.95 -3.85
N ILE A 86 15.00 -8.67 -4.63
CA ILE A 86 13.59 -8.94 -4.28
C ILE A 86 13.53 -9.86 -3.04
N LYS A 87 14.31 -10.94 -3.04
CA LYS A 87 14.41 -11.86 -1.89
C LYS A 87 14.89 -11.15 -0.63
N ASN A 88 15.85 -10.23 -0.76
CA ASN A 88 16.36 -9.43 0.36
C ASN A 88 15.30 -8.47 0.92
N ILE A 89 14.49 -7.85 0.06
CA ILE A 89 13.39 -6.97 0.46
C ILE A 89 12.32 -7.77 1.23
N PHE A 90 11.87 -8.90 0.65
CA PHE A 90 10.90 -9.77 1.31
C PHE A 90 11.43 -10.36 2.62
N GLY A 91 12.71 -10.78 2.66
CA GLY A 91 13.35 -11.28 3.87
C GLY A 91 13.42 -10.22 4.97
N THR A 92 13.79 -8.98 4.62
CA THR A 92 13.84 -7.85 5.56
C THR A 92 12.45 -7.49 6.09
N LEU A 93 11.44 -7.45 5.22
CA LEU A 93 10.05 -7.19 5.61
C LEU A 93 9.51 -8.29 6.54
N LEU A 94 9.79 -9.56 6.21
CA LEU A 94 9.37 -10.69 7.02
C LEU A 94 10.05 -10.65 8.40
N GLN A 95 11.35 -10.36 8.43
CA GLN A 95 12.10 -10.19 9.67
C GLN A 95 11.55 -9.03 10.50
N PHE A 96 11.24 -7.88 9.89
CA PHE A 96 10.64 -6.74 10.58
C PHE A 96 9.27 -7.08 11.16
N ALA A 97 8.43 -7.81 10.42
CA ALA A 97 7.13 -8.26 10.89
C ALA A 97 7.25 -9.25 12.08
N VAL A 98 8.11 -10.26 11.95
CA VAL A 98 8.37 -11.24 13.04
C VAL A 98 8.93 -10.52 14.27
N THR A 99 9.90 -9.62 14.09
CA THR A 99 10.47 -8.83 15.19
C THR A 99 9.39 -7.97 15.85
N ASN A 100 8.53 -7.27 15.12
CA ASN A 100 7.46 -6.48 15.74
C ASN A 100 6.43 -7.33 16.51
N ILE A 101 6.17 -8.56 16.07
CA ILE A 101 5.25 -9.48 16.75
C ILE A 101 5.89 -10.05 18.01
N VAL A 102 7.16 -10.47 17.95
CA VAL A 102 7.88 -11.13 19.05
C VAL A 102 8.44 -10.13 20.05
N SER A 103 8.82 -8.92 19.62
CA SER A 103 9.34 -7.85 20.49
C SER A 103 8.25 -7.09 21.24
N LYS A 104 6.96 -7.47 21.13
CA LYS A 104 5.98 -7.05 22.13
C LYS A 104 6.39 -7.66 23.47
N PRO A 105 6.80 -6.85 24.48
CA PRO A 105 7.14 -7.41 25.78
C PRO A 105 5.89 -8.06 26.36
N HIS A 106 6.04 -9.32 26.78
CA HIS A 106 5.05 -10.04 27.56
C HIS A 106 5.00 -9.39 28.95
N GLU A 107 4.30 -8.26 29.10
CA GLU A 107 3.86 -7.80 30.42
C GLU A 107 2.80 -8.76 30.94
N SER A 108 3.24 -9.85 31.56
CA SER A 108 2.62 -10.46 32.73
C SER A 108 3.32 -11.78 33.04
N SER A 109 4.04 -11.80 34.16
CA SER A 109 4.03 -12.89 35.13
C SER A 109 4.56 -12.28 36.42
N LYS A 110 3.62 -11.82 37.25
CA LYS A 110 3.86 -11.54 38.66
C LYS A 110 4.15 -12.88 39.33
N GLU A 111 5.27 -12.98 40.02
CA GLU A 111 5.41 -13.82 41.20
C GLU A 111 6.30 -13.10 42.22
#